data_AF-A0A560LGA7-F1
#
_entry.id   AF-A0A560LGA7-F1
#
_cell.length_a   1.000
_cell.length_b   1.000
_cell.length_c   1.000
_cell.angle_alpha   90.00
_cell.angle_beta   90.00
_cell.angle_gamma   90.00
#
_symmetry.space_group_name_H-M   'P 1'
#
loop_
_entity.id
_entity.type
_entity.pdbx_description
1 polymer ?
#
loop_
_entity_poly.entity_id
_entity_poly.type
_entity_poly.pdbx_seq_one_letter_code
_entity_poly.pdbx_strand_id
1 'polypeptide(L)'
;MHAQSTINKLPLVRRLEAVGFRAWPASSVQYDGSWQIRLTAGHPSKRLNSVVPLDPSDHRDLEIRLAKAQRKFEAYGRPMVVRETPLASPKLIDLLRERGWTCFDETIVMTANLVDLELPDMLDHLPSHDVGRFVDASLIVDEADPALKPALAEVVSGIKPPSGLFVIENDDAGPVATTLCVQDNDLAGVMSVAVSQQHRRKGLGAEILTSALRWARMRSAKTAWLQVSADNAPALALYVRFGFREAYRYCYWRPPEAA
;
A
#
# COMPACT_ATOMS: atom_id res chain seq x y z
N MET A 1 -23.45 -13.99 -11.06
CA MET A 1 -22.09 -14.55 -11.21
C MET A 1 -21.00 -13.76 -10.47
N HIS A 2 -21.05 -12.41 -10.38
CA HIS A 2 -20.00 -11.63 -9.68
C HIS A 2 -19.92 -11.85 -8.15
N ALA A 3 -21.05 -11.95 -7.44
CA ALA A 3 -21.05 -12.07 -5.96
C ALA A 3 -20.40 -13.37 -5.44
N GLN A 4 -20.61 -14.51 -6.12
CA GLN A 4 -19.97 -15.78 -5.77
C GLN A 4 -18.45 -15.79 -6.04
N SER A 5 -17.98 -15.03 -7.04
CA SER A 5 -16.55 -14.87 -7.33
C SER A 5 -15.82 -14.08 -6.22
N THR A 6 -16.50 -13.11 -5.59
CA THR A 6 -15.92 -12.28 -4.53
C THR A 6 -15.84 -13.03 -3.18
N ILE A 7 -16.85 -13.84 -2.84
CA ILE A 7 -16.88 -14.62 -1.60
C ILE A 7 -15.71 -15.63 -1.54
N ASN A 8 -15.38 -16.27 -2.65
CA ASN A 8 -14.26 -17.23 -2.73
C ASN A 8 -12.86 -16.57 -2.59
N LYS A 9 -12.78 -15.23 -2.61
CA LYS A 9 -11.52 -14.49 -2.47
C LYS A 9 -11.30 -13.87 -1.09
N LEU A 10 -12.28 -13.90 -0.19
CA LEU A 10 -12.16 -13.24 1.13
C LEU A 10 -10.95 -13.70 1.97
N PRO A 11 -10.58 -15.00 2.00
CA PRO A 11 -9.36 -15.43 2.69
C PRO A 11 -8.08 -14.81 2.12
N LEU A 12 -7.99 -14.69 0.78
CA LEU A 12 -6.88 -14.02 0.11
C LEU A 12 -6.85 -12.53 0.46
N VAL A 13 -8.00 -11.84 0.42
CA VAL A 13 -8.11 -10.42 0.78
C VAL A 13 -7.68 -10.22 2.23
N ARG A 14 -8.16 -11.03 3.18
CA ARG A 14 -7.75 -10.97 4.60
C ARG A 14 -6.25 -11.13 4.76
N ARG A 15 -5.67 -12.11 4.05
CA ARG A 15 -4.24 -12.37 4.09
C ARG A 15 -3.43 -11.18 3.56
N LEU A 16 -3.82 -10.64 2.40
CA LEU A 16 -3.14 -9.51 1.76
C LEU A 16 -3.27 -8.20 2.55
N GLU A 17 -4.44 -7.90 3.12
CA GLU A 17 -4.62 -6.77 4.02
C GLU A 17 -3.74 -6.93 5.28
N ALA A 18 -3.72 -8.10 5.90
CA ALA A 18 -2.93 -8.35 7.11
C ALA A 18 -1.42 -8.18 6.89
N VAL A 19 -0.86 -8.71 5.79
CA VAL A 19 0.56 -8.47 5.45
C VAL A 19 0.80 -7.01 5.04
N GLY A 20 -0.16 -6.39 4.35
CA GLY A 20 -0.07 -4.99 3.95
C GLY A 20 0.04 -4.03 5.14
N PHE A 21 -0.68 -4.33 6.22
CA PHE A 21 -0.59 -3.56 7.46
C PHE A 21 0.75 -3.66 8.17
N ARG A 22 1.47 -4.79 8.01
CA ARG A 22 2.80 -5.01 8.59
C ARG A 22 3.92 -4.45 7.69
N ALA A 23 3.68 -4.43 6.38
CA ALA A 23 4.59 -3.84 5.40
C ALA A 23 4.52 -2.30 5.39
N TRP A 24 3.37 -1.71 5.76
CA TRP A 24 3.19 -0.28 5.97
C TRP A 24 2.52 0.01 7.33
N PRO A 25 3.26 -0.09 8.44
CA PRO A 25 2.70 0.02 9.77
C PRO A 25 2.28 1.46 10.09
N ALA A 26 1.06 1.61 10.62
CA ALA A 26 0.61 2.88 11.21
C ALA A 26 1.14 3.01 12.64
N SER A 27 1.45 4.24 13.08
CA SER A 27 1.94 4.49 14.44
C SER A 27 0.89 4.22 15.52
N SER A 28 -0.40 4.33 15.18
CA SER A 28 -1.51 3.97 16.07
C SER A 28 -2.54 3.12 15.32
N VAL A 29 -2.94 2.00 15.94
CA VAL A 29 -4.01 1.13 15.46
C VAL A 29 -4.94 0.82 16.63
N GLN A 30 -6.22 1.17 16.48
CA GLN A 30 -7.26 0.87 17.45
C GLN A 30 -8.35 0.02 16.81
N TYR A 31 -8.91 -0.90 17.57
CA TYR A 31 -9.99 -1.75 17.10
C TYR A 31 -11.34 -1.29 17.64
N ASP A 32 -12.35 -1.32 16.78
CA ASP A 32 -13.76 -1.25 17.13
C ASP A 32 -14.45 -2.41 16.40
N GLY A 33 -14.77 -3.49 17.10
CA GLY A 33 -15.13 -4.76 16.45
C GLY A 33 -14.01 -5.24 15.51
N SER A 34 -14.36 -5.55 14.26
CA SER A 34 -13.41 -5.90 13.20
C SER A 34 -12.78 -4.69 12.50
N TRP A 35 -13.20 -3.46 12.82
CA TRP A 35 -12.67 -2.27 12.16
C TRP A 35 -11.32 -1.89 12.77
N GLN A 36 -10.30 -1.74 11.93
CA GLN A 36 -9.05 -1.07 12.30
C GLN A 36 -9.17 0.42 12.03
N ILE A 37 -8.95 1.23 13.06
CA ILE A 37 -8.80 2.69 12.96
C ILE A 37 -7.30 2.95 12.98
N ARG A 38 -6.73 3.27 11.82
CA ARG A 38 -5.29 3.50 11.63
C ARG A 38 -5.02 5.00 11.56
N LEU A 39 -4.03 5.47 12.31
CA LEU A 39 -3.63 6.89 12.36
C LEU A 39 -2.11 7.02 12.40
N THR A 40 -1.56 7.99 11.66
CA THR A 40 -0.14 8.36 11.66
C THR A 40 -0.01 9.86 11.38
N ALA A 41 0.23 10.64 12.44
CA ALA A 41 0.10 12.09 12.41
C ALA A 41 1.11 12.74 11.46
N GLY A 42 2.31 12.19 11.36
CA GLY A 42 3.39 12.76 10.54
C GLY A 42 3.29 12.46 9.04
N HIS A 43 2.39 11.57 8.59
CA HIS A 43 2.39 11.10 7.20
C HIS A 43 1.00 11.15 6.56
N PRO A 44 0.82 11.75 5.36
CA PRO A 44 -0.51 12.01 4.77
C PRO A 44 -1.18 10.79 4.12
N SER A 45 -0.45 9.69 3.91
CA SER A 45 -1.00 8.49 3.25
C SER A 45 -2.28 7.96 3.90
N LYS A 46 -3.32 7.78 3.08
CA LYS A 46 -4.60 7.16 3.47
C LYS A 46 -4.44 5.70 3.94
N ARG A 47 -3.39 4.99 3.50
CA ARG A 47 -3.10 3.62 3.97
C ARG A 47 -2.69 3.60 5.45
N LEU A 48 -2.15 4.71 5.94
CA LEU A 48 -1.78 4.91 7.36
C LEU A 48 -2.87 5.64 8.15
N ASN A 49 -3.81 6.28 7.46
CA ASN A 49 -4.86 7.11 8.04
C ASN A 49 -6.22 6.75 7.42
N SER A 50 -6.84 5.67 7.91
CA SER A 50 -8.16 5.24 7.46
C SER A 50 -8.86 4.34 8.48
N VAL A 51 -10.19 4.32 8.43
CA VAL A 51 -11.01 3.25 9.02
C VAL A 51 -11.05 2.09 8.03
N VAL A 52 -10.68 0.90 8.48
CA VAL A 52 -10.57 -0.30 7.64
C VAL A 52 -11.44 -1.42 8.22
N PRO A 53 -12.67 -1.62 7.71
CA PRO A 53 -13.50 -2.77 8.05
C PRO A 53 -12.89 -4.07 7.51
N LEU A 54 -12.86 -5.14 8.33
CA LEU A 54 -12.20 -6.41 8.00
C LEU A 54 -13.13 -7.64 8.01
N ASP A 55 -14.41 -7.45 8.27
CA ASP A 55 -15.42 -8.49 8.22
C ASP A 55 -16.74 -7.97 7.58
N PRO A 56 -17.21 -8.56 6.47
CA PRO A 56 -18.49 -8.20 5.86
C PRO A 56 -19.69 -8.37 6.80
N SER A 57 -19.57 -9.23 7.82
CA SER A 57 -20.64 -9.49 8.79
C SER A 57 -20.67 -8.48 9.93
N ASP A 58 -19.63 -7.65 10.09
CA ASP A 58 -19.53 -6.68 11.18
C ASP A 58 -20.20 -5.35 10.81
N HIS A 59 -21.52 -5.31 11.00
CA HIS A 59 -22.37 -4.18 10.62
C HIS A 59 -23.34 -3.72 11.71
N ARG A 60 -23.03 -4.01 12.96
CA ARG A 60 -23.79 -3.47 14.10
C ARG A 60 -23.36 -2.05 14.38
N ASP A 61 -24.32 -1.21 14.75
CA ASP A 61 -24.14 0.16 15.26
C ASP A 61 -23.29 1.06 14.35
N LEU A 62 -23.45 0.90 13.03
CA LEU A 62 -22.62 1.57 12.01
C LEU A 62 -22.51 3.09 12.22
N GLU A 63 -23.63 3.76 12.45
CA GLU A 63 -23.66 5.22 12.64
C GLU A 63 -22.90 5.66 13.89
N ILE A 64 -23.09 4.95 15.01
CA ILE A 64 -22.42 5.23 16.28
C ILE A 64 -20.90 5.03 16.11
N ARG A 65 -20.49 3.95 15.43
CA ARG A 65 -19.08 3.62 15.19
C ARG A 65 -18.42 4.61 14.24
N LEU A 66 -19.11 5.04 13.18
CA LEU A 66 -18.66 6.10 12.29
C LEU A 66 -18.48 7.43 13.03
N ALA A 67 -19.47 7.84 13.85
CA ALA A 67 -19.37 9.07 14.64
C ALA A 67 -18.21 9.02 15.65
N LYS A 68 -17.98 7.86 16.28
CA LYS A 68 -16.83 7.65 17.18
C LYS A 68 -15.50 7.70 16.44
N ALA A 69 -15.42 7.11 15.24
CA ALA A 69 -14.23 7.20 14.41
C ALA A 69 -13.96 8.65 13.96
N GLN A 70 -14.99 9.39 13.54
CA GLN A 70 -14.89 10.80 13.14
C GLN A 70 -14.23 11.64 14.23
N ARG A 71 -14.72 11.54 15.48
CA ARG A 71 -14.14 12.27 16.63
C ARG A 71 -12.67 11.95 16.86
N LYS A 72 -12.24 10.70 16.61
CA LYS A 72 -10.83 10.31 16.73
C LYS A 72 -9.98 10.94 15.63
N PHE A 73 -10.46 10.93 14.39
CA PHE A 73 -9.78 11.57 13.27
C PHE A 73 -9.65 13.08 13.47
N GLU A 74 -10.72 13.74 13.91
CA GLU A 74 -10.73 15.16 14.28
C GLU A 74 -9.74 15.48 15.40
N ALA A 75 -9.75 14.72 16.50
CA ALA A 75 -8.81 14.89 17.60
C ALA A 75 -7.34 14.69 17.18
N TYR A 76 -7.11 13.97 16.08
CA TYR A 76 -5.80 13.71 15.49
C TYR A 76 -5.44 14.69 14.36
N GLY A 77 -6.30 15.67 14.05
CA GLY A 77 -6.10 16.65 13.00
C GLY A 77 -6.11 16.05 11.58
N ARG A 78 -6.84 14.95 11.36
CA ARG A 78 -6.90 14.26 10.07
C ARG A 78 -8.34 14.15 9.57
N PRO A 79 -8.59 14.33 8.26
CA PRO A 79 -9.91 14.02 7.71
C PRO A 79 -10.16 12.51 7.79
N MET A 80 -11.37 12.12 8.20
CA MET A 80 -11.75 10.72 8.22
C MET A 80 -11.93 10.20 6.79
N VAL A 81 -11.37 9.04 6.52
CA VAL A 81 -11.68 8.25 5.33
C VAL A 81 -11.94 6.80 5.72
N VAL A 82 -12.86 6.15 5.02
CA VAL A 82 -13.18 4.73 5.18
C VAL A 82 -12.65 3.97 3.96
N ARG A 83 -11.89 2.89 4.17
CA ARG A 83 -11.35 2.05 3.09
C ARG A 83 -12.34 0.93 2.79
N GLU A 84 -12.89 0.92 1.58
CA GLU A 84 -13.76 -0.16 1.09
C GLU A 84 -12.93 -1.23 0.39
N THR A 85 -12.75 -2.37 1.05
CA THR A 85 -12.24 -3.61 0.42
C THR A 85 -13.40 -4.61 0.29
N PRO A 86 -13.20 -5.79 -0.36
CA PRO A 86 -14.19 -6.87 -0.30
C PRO A 86 -14.56 -7.35 1.12
N LEU A 87 -13.80 -6.95 2.15
CA LEU A 87 -14.09 -7.23 3.56
C LEU A 87 -14.98 -6.17 4.22
N ALA A 88 -15.29 -5.07 3.54
CA ALA A 88 -16.24 -4.09 4.04
C ALA A 88 -17.65 -4.65 3.98
N SER A 89 -18.44 -4.38 5.03
CA SER A 89 -19.85 -4.75 5.04
C SER A 89 -20.59 -4.00 3.92
N PRO A 90 -21.38 -4.70 3.07
CA PRO A 90 -22.24 -4.03 2.09
C PRO A 90 -23.18 -3.01 2.74
N LYS A 91 -23.70 -3.29 3.95
CA LYS A 91 -24.57 -2.38 4.69
C LYS A 91 -23.85 -1.09 5.13
N LEU A 92 -22.54 -1.16 5.39
CA LEU A 92 -21.76 0.05 5.62
C LEU A 92 -21.69 0.88 4.35
N ILE A 93 -21.38 0.26 3.20
CA ILE A 93 -21.26 0.96 1.93
C ILE A 93 -22.58 1.61 1.50
N ASP A 94 -23.70 0.92 1.67
CA ASP A 94 -25.03 1.48 1.42
C ASP A 94 -25.30 2.70 2.31
N LEU A 95 -24.99 2.61 3.61
CA LEU A 95 -25.10 3.74 4.53
C LEU A 95 -24.21 4.93 4.11
N LEU A 96 -22.95 4.71 3.71
CA LEU A 96 -22.06 5.79 3.25
C LEU A 96 -22.65 6.50 2.03
N ARG A 97 -23.19 5.74 1.07
CA ARG A 97 -23.84 6.27 -0.13
C ARG A 97 -25.10 7.08 0.22
N GLU A 98 -25.97 6.55 1.07
CA GLU A 98 -27.18 7.24 1.55
C GLU A 98 -26.86 8.55 2.28
N ARG A 99 -25.72 8.60 2.98
CA ARG A 99 -25.22 9.79 3.70
C ARG A 99 -24.43 10.75 2.81
N GLY A 100 -24.42 10.56 1.49
CA GLY A 100 -23.77 11.47 0.55
C GLY A 100 -22.24 11.44 0.57
N TRP A 101 -21.64 10.36 1.08
CA TRP A 101 -20.19 10.20 1.01
C TRP A 101 -19.73 9.98 -0.44
N THR A 102 -18.49 10.38 -0.73
CA THR A 102 -17.90 10.21 -2.06
C THR A 102 -16.85 9.11 -2.04
N CYS A 103 -16.93 8.12 -2.95
CA CYS A 103 -15.87 7.14 -3.22
C CYS A 103 -14.85 7.74 -4.20
N PHE A 104 -13.57 7.56 -3.92
CA PHE A 104 -12.45 8.12 -4.68
C PHE A 104 -11.18 7.25 -4.51
N ASP A 105 -10.15 7.56 -5.29
CA ASP A 105 -8.82 6.94 -5.23
C ASP A 105 -8.84 5.40 -5.27
N GLU A 106 -9.45 4.86 -6.33
CA GLU A 106 -9.45 3.41 -6.57
C GLU A 106 -8.02 2.88 -6.70
N THR A 107 -7.72 1.83 -5.94
CA THR A 107 -6.43 1.14 -5.94
C THR A 107 -6.64 -0.34 -6.29
N ILE A 108 -5.76 -0.86 -7.13
CA ILE A 108 -5.72 -2.26 -7.53
C ILE A 108 -4.65 -2.98 -6.71
N VAL A 109 -5.03 -4.07 -6.05
CA VAL A 109 -4.09 -5.00 -5.41
C VAL A 109 -3.78 -6.10 -6.41
N MET A 110 -2.50 -6.26 -6.73
CA MET A 110 -2.04 -7.24 -7.70
C MET A 110 -1.11 -8.26 -7.05
N THR A 111 -1.11 -9.48 -7.57
CA THR A 111 -0.24 -10.57 -7.13
C THR A 111 0.46 -11.24 -8.30
N ALA A 112 1.68 -11.72 -8.10
CA ALA A 112 2.41 -12.57 -9.05
C ALA A 112 2.96 -13.81 -8.34
N ASN A 113 2.95 -14.97 -9.00
CA ASN A 113 3.63 -16.16 -8.51
C ASN A 113 5.14 -15.99 -8.73
N LEU A 114 5.90 -15.84 -7.66
CA LEU A 114 7.34 -15.62 -7.72
C LEU A 114 8.13 -16.89 -8.07
N VAL A 115 7.57 -18.08 -7.84
CA VAL A 115 8.28 -19.36 -8.07
C VAL A 115 8.51 -19.56 -9.56
N ASP A 116 7.47 -19.32 -10.36
CA ASP A 116 7.47 -19.58 -11.81
C ASP A 116 7.78 -18.32 -12.64
N LEU A 117 8.03 -17.18 -11.98
CA LEU A 117 8.27 -15.91 -12.67
C LEU A 117 9.69 -15.86 -13.25
N GLU A 118 9.79 -15.84 -14.56
CA GLU A 118 11.03 -15.50 -15.26
C GLU A 118 11.30 -14.00 -15.07
N LEU A 119 12.40 -13.69 -14.38
CA LEU A 119 12.81 -12.32 -14.15
C LEU A 119 13.81 -11.90 -15.24
N PRO A 120 13.69 -10.69 -15.80
CA PRO A 120 14.64 -10.19 -16.79
C PRO A 120 16.08 -10.28 -16.30
N ASP A 121 17.01 -10.46 -17.24
CA ASP A 121 18.44 -10.34 -16.96
C ASP A 121 18.83 -8.87 -16.98
N MET A 122 18.97 -8.29 -15.79
CA MET A 122 19.21 -6.87 -15.55
C MET A 122 20.26 -6.75 -14.44
N LEU A 123 20.82 -5.55 -14.26
CA LEU A 123 21.76 -5.30 -13.18
C LEU A 123 21.11 -5.58 -11.81
N ASP A 124 21.76 -6.41 -11.02
CA ASP A 124 21.31 -6.73 -9.66
C ASP A 124 21.76 -5.63 -8.69
N HIS A 125 20.79 -5.00 -8.04
CA HIS A 125 21.03 -4.02 -6.99
C HIS A 125 20.85 -4.66 -5.61
N LEU A 126 21.83 -4.50 -4.73
CA LEU A 126 21.71 -4.98 -3.35
C LEU A 126 20.90 -3.99 -2.51
N PRO A 127 20.00 -4.45 -1.64
CA PRO A 127 19.27 -3.56 -0.76
C PRO A 127 20.20 -2.95 0.29
N SER A 128 19.97 -1.66 0.56
CA SER A 128 20.48 -0.98 1.73
C SER A 128 19.73 -1.45 2.99
N HIS A 129 20.42 -1.38 4.13
CA HIS A 129 19.83 -1.47 5.47
C HIS A 129 19.76 -0.09 6.15
N ASP A 130 20.28 0.95 5.50
CA ASP A 130 20.26 2.32 5.99
C ASP A 130 18.92 2.97 5.67
N VAL A 131 18.08 3.08 6.71
CA VAL A 131 16.76 3.72 6.64
C VAL A 131 16.90 5.20 6.28
N GLY A 132 17.88 5.91 6.85
CA GLY A 132 18.06 7.34 6.61
C GLY A 132 18.36 7.61 5.14
N ARG A 133 19.33 6.88 4.58
CA ARG A 133 19.69 6.97 3.16
C ARG A 133 18.51 6.65 2.25
N PHE A 134 17.77 5.58 2.53
CA PHE A 134 16.61 5.20 1.72
C PHE A 134 15.51 6.26 1.76
N VAL A 135 15.20 6.80 2.95
CA VAL A 135 14.17 7.83 3.12
C VAL A 135 14.56 9.10 2.36
N ASP A 136 15.81 9.54 2.47
CA ASP A 136 16.31 10.69 1.71
C ASP A 136 16.19 10.46 0.20
N ALA A 137 16.63 9.30 -0.29
CA ALA A 137 16.51 8.94 -1.69
C ALA A 137 15.05 8.88 -2.16
N SER A 138 14.14 8.31 -1.36
CA SER A 138 12.73 8.19 -1.71
C SER A 138 12.08 9.56 -1.82
N LEU A 139 12.35 10.49 -0.89
CA LEU A 139 11.80 11.84 -0.94
C LEU A 139 12.30 12.61 -2.15
N ILE A 140 13.59 12.47 -2.50
CA ILE A 140 14.17 13.09 -3.70
C ILE A 140 13.51 12.53 -4.97
N VAL A 141 13.40 11.21 -5.10
CA VAL A 141 12.89 10.55 -6.30
C VAL A 141 11.39 10.80 -6.51
N ASP A 142 10.61 10.87 -5.43
CA ASP A 142 9.17 11.17 -5.47
C ASP A 142 8.88 12.68 -5.53
N GLU A 143 9.90 13.55 -5.47
CA GLU A 143 9.75 15.01 -5.36
C GLU A 143 8.81 15.40 -4.19
N ALA A 144 8.92 14.66 -3.07
CA ALA A 144 8.08 14.82 -1.91
C ALA A 144 8.63 15.87 -0.94
N ASP A 145 7.74 16.44 -0.11
CA ASP A 145 8.12 17.42 0.91
C ASP A 145 9.14 16.83 1.91
N PRO A 146 10.34 17.44 2.05
CA PRO A 146 11.36 17.00 3.02
C PRO A 146 10.86 16.95 4.47
N ALA A 147 9.82 17.74 4.82
CA ALA A 147 9.21 17.70 6.15
C ALA A 147 8.60 16.32 6.49
N LEU A 148 8.36 15.46 5.49
CA LEU A 148 7.87 14.09 5.70
C LEU A 148 8.96 13.12 6.19
N LYS A 149 10.24 13.51 6.15
CA LYS A 149 11.38 12.64 6.51
C LYS A 149 11.22 11.95 7.87
N PRO A 150 10.91 12.65 8.99
CA PRO A 150 10.80 11.99 10.28
C PRO A 150 9.70 10.91 10.30
N ALA A 151 8.54 11.23 9.70
CA ALA A 151 7.40 10.33 9.68
C ALA A 151 7.63 9.12 8.76
N LEU A 152 8.25 9.34 7.59
CA LEU A 152 8.60 8.25 6.69
C LEU A 152 9.66 7.34 7.31
N ALA A 153 10.66 7.90 7.99
CA ALA A 153 11.67 7.14 8.73
C ALA A 153 11.05 6.31 9.87
N GLU A 154 10.08 6.87 10.61
CA GLU A 154 9.32 6.13 11.63
C GLU A 154 8.57 4.94 11.02
N VAL A 155 7.86 5.15 9.91
CA VAL A 155 7.11 4.09 9.22
C VAL A 155 8.04 2.98 8.74
N VAL A 156 9.14 3.33 8.06
CA VAL A 156 10.11 2.35 7.53
C VAL A 156 10.80 1.60 8.67
N SER A 157 11.19 2.29 9.75
CA SER A 157 11.80 1.66 10.94
C SER A 157 10.81 0.78 11.72
N GLY A 158 9.50 1.07 11.59
CA GLY A 158 8.43 0.30 12.22
C GLY A 158 8.18 -1.05 11.55
N ILE A 159 8.68 -1.28 10.33
CA ILE A 159 8.50 -2.54 9.59
C ILE A 159 9.22 -3.66 10.34
N LYS A 160 8.44 -4.61 10.88
CA LYS A 160 8.97 -5.76 11.63
C LYS A 160 9.43 -6.92 10.74
N PRO A 161 8.71 -7.29 9.65
CA PRO A 161 9.21 -8.31 8.75
C PRO A 161 10.49 -7.85 8.06
N PRO A 162 11.36 -8.78 7.60
CA PRO A 162 12.53 -8.39 6.85
C PRO A 162 12.20 -7.54 5.63
N SER A 163 12.96 -6.47 5.43
CA SER A 163 12.79 -5.53 4.32
C SER A 163 14.10 -5.30 3.57
N GLY A 164 13.98 -5.06 2.26
CA GLY A 164 15.05 -4.60 1.39
C GLY A 164 14.74 -3.19 0.91
N LEU A 165 15.67 -2.26 1.17
CA LEU A 165 15.56 -0.85 0.79
C LEU A 165 16.41 -0.61 -0.47
N PHE A 166 15.80 -0.58 -1.64
CA PHE A 166 16.53 -0.46 -2.91
C PHE A 166 16.59 0.99 -3.35
N VAL A 167 17.79 1.41 -3.77
CA VAL A 167 18.06 2.71 -4.35
C VAL A 167 18.97 2.49 -5.56
N ILE A 168 18.59 3.04 -6.72
CA ILE A 168 19.49 3.16 -7.87
C ILE A 168 19.97 4.61 -7.92
N GLU A 169 21.29 4.78 -7.97
CA GLU A 169 21.94 6.09 -8.08
C GLU A 169 22.52 6.27 -9.48
N ASN A 170 22.57 7.53 -9.91
CA ASN A 170 23.28 7.98 -11.08
C ASN A 170 24.38 8.95 -10.62
N ASP A 171 25.59 8.81 -11.17
CA ASP A 171 26.77 9.56 -10.72
C ASP A 171 26.57 11.08 -10.71
N ASP A 172 25.83 11.61 -11.68
CA ASP A 172 25.60 13.06 -11.83
C ASP A 172 24.31 13.54 -11.13
N ALA A 173 23.28 12.70 -11.07
CA ALA A 173 21.94 13.10 -10.62
C ALA A 173 21.57 12.61 -9.21
N GLY A 174 22.40 11.79 -8.58
CA GLY A 174 22.10 11.16 -7.29
C GLY A 174 21.03 10.07 -7.42
N PRO A 175 20.12 9.89 -6.43
CA PRO A 175 19.13 8.82 -6.46
C PRO A 175 18.11 9.04 -7.60
N VAL A 176 17.95 8.03 -8.45
CA VAL A 176 17.07 8.09 -9.64
C VAL A 176 15.92 7.10 -9.61
N ALA A 177 16.00 6.04 -8.79
CA ALA A 177 14.89 5.12 -8.55
C ALA A 177 14.94 4.54 -7.14
N THR A 178 13.78 4.27 -6.56
CA THR A 178 13.64 3.64 -5.23
C THR A 178 12.53 2.60 -5.22
N THR A 179 12.68 1.59 -4.36
CA THR A 179 11.58 0.71 -3.96
C THR A 179 11.88 0.05 -2.62
N LEU A 180 10.83 -0.24 -1.87
CA LEU A 180 10.87 -1.02 -0.65
C LEU A 180 10.24 -2.39 -0.93
N CYS A 181 10.94 -3.46 -0.59
CA CYS A 181 10.39 -4.81 -0.61
C CYS A 181 10.31 -5.36 0.82
N VAL A 182 9.12 -5.78 1.27
CA VAL A 182 8.92 -6.40 2.58
C VAL A 182 8.59 -7.87 2.40
N GLN A 183 9.41 -8.77 2.94
CA GLN A 183 9.15 -10.20 2.92
C GLN A 183 8.49 -10.63 4.24
N ASP A 184 7.31 -11.25 4.12
CA ASP A 184 6.52 -11.76 5.23
C ASP A 184 6.09 -13.19 4.89
N ASN A 185 6.78 -14.17 5.49
CA ASN A 185 6.63 -15.60 5.19
C ASN A 185 6.80 -15.89 3.68
N ASP A 186 5.80 -16.48 3.04
CA ASP A 186 5.78 -16.79 1.61
C ASP A 186 5.34 -15.61 0.73
N LEU A 187 5.07 -14.43 1.32
CA LEU A 187 4.64 -13.23 0.61
C LEU A 187 5.75 -12.17 0.58
N ALA A 188 5.82 -11.42 -0.52
CA ALA A 188 6.66 -10.25 -0.65
C ALA A 188 5.86 -9.04 -1.13
N GLY A 189 5.77 -8.00 -0.31
CA GLY A 189 5.12 -6.74 -0.67
C GLY A 189 6.11 -5.79 -1.31
N VAL A 190 5.84 -5.36 -2.55
CA VAL A 190 6.61 -4.31 -3.23
C VAL A 190 5.89 -2.98 -3.08
N MET A 191 6.64 -1.97 -2.63
CA MET A 191 6.12 -0.69 -2.18
C MET A 191 6.99 0.46 -2.69
N SER A 192 6.39 1.64 -2.77
CA SER A 192 7.07 2.90 -3.12
C SER A 192 8.00 2.76 -4.34
N VAL A 193 7.53 2.09 -5.39
CA VAL A 193 8.28 2.00 -6.66
C VAL A 193 8.22 3.36 -7.32
N ALA A 194 9.35 4.04 -7.38
CA ALA A 194 9.45 5.38 -7.94
C ALA A 194 10.66 5.49 -8.87
N VAL A 195 10.52 6.32 -9.90
CA VAL A 195 11.61 6.70 -10.82
C VAL A 195 11.51 8.20 -11.06
N SER A 196 12.63 8.89 -10.85
CA SER A 196 12.77 10.34 -11.05
C SER A 196 12.26 10.73 -12.44
N GLN A 197 11.52 11.83 -12.54
CA GLN A 197 10.83 12.23 -13.77
C GLN A 197 11.77 12.29 -14.98
N GLN A 198 12.99 12.80 -14.78
CA GLN A 198 14.02 12.97 -15.81
C GLN A 198 14.65 11.64 -16.27
N HIS A 199 14.45 10.56 -15.51
CA HIS A 199 15.03 9.24 -15.74
C HIS A 199 13.99 8.17 -16.08
N ARG A 200 12.72 8.56 -16.24
CA ARG A 200 11.65 7.65 -16.66
C ARG A 200 11.90 7.12 -18.08
N ARG A 201 11.27 5.98 -18.38
CA ARG A 201 11.33 5.30 -19.70
C ARG A 201 12.72 4.80 -20.12
N LYS A 202 13.70 4.79 -19.21
CA LYS A 202 15.05 4.24 -19.42
C LYS A 202 15.24 2.81 -18.85
N GLY A 203 14.16 2.12 -18.51
CA GLY A 203 14.22 0.74 -17.96
C GLY A 203 14.36 0.64 -16.43
N LEU A 204 14.69 1.72 -15.74
CA LEU A 204 14.96 1.73 -14.28
C LEU A 204 13.83 1.13 -13.40
N GLY A 205 12.57 1.35 -13.77
CA GLY A 205 11.44 0.77 -13.03
C GLY A 205 11.40 -0.76 -13.13
N ALA A 206 11.78 -1.32 -14.28
CA ALA A 206 11.90 -2.77 -14.45
C ALA A 206 13.14 -3.31 -13.75
N GLU A 207 14.25 -2.57 -13.79
CA GLU A 207 15.51 -2.93 -13.15
C GLU A 207 15.36 -3.04 -11.62
N ILE A 208 14.81 -2.00 -11.00
CA ILE A 208 14.67 -1.97 -9.54
C ILE A 208 13.62 -2.97 -9.04
N LEU A 209 12.54 -3.16 -9.79
CA LEU A 209 11.54 -4.19 -9.51
C LEU A 209 12.15 -5.60 -9.63
N THR A 210 12.99 -5.83 -10.64
CA THR A 210 13.70 -7.11 -10.81
C THR A 210 14.57 -7.41 -9.60
N SER A 211 15.36 -6.44 -9.14
CA SER A 211 16.22 -6.57 -7.95
C SER A 211 15.40 -6.91 -6.69
N ALA A 212 14.29 -6.20 -6.47
CA ALA A 212 13.38 -6.46 -5.35
C ALA A 212 12.78 -7.87 -5.37
N LEU A 213 12.31 -8.33 -6.55
CA LEU A 213 11.71 -9.65 -6.69
C LEU A 213 12.74 -10.79 -6.58
N ARG A 214 13.97 -10.59 -7.08
CA ARG A 214 15.08 -11.54 -6.89
C ARG A 214 15.43 -11.68 -5.42
N TRP A 215 15.58 -10.56 -4.72
CA TRP A 215 15.82 -10.55 -3.27
C TRP A 215 14.71 -11.27 -2.50
N ALA A 216 13.44 -11.01 -2.84
CA ALA A 216 12.31 -11.69 -2.22
C ALA A 216 12.35 -13.21 -2.46
N ARG A 217 12.69 -13.64 -3.68
CA ARG A 217 12.80 -15.06 -4.05
C ARG A 217 13.91 -15.78 -3.27
N MET A 218 15.07 -15.14 -3.13
CA MET A 218 16.18 -15.67 -2.31
C MET A 218 15.78 -15.86 -0.84
N ARG A 219 14.74 -15.13 -0.38
CA ARG A 219 14.16 -15.23 0.96
C ARG A 219 12.93 -16.13 1.02
N SER A 220 12.80 -17.05 0.06
CA SER A 220 11.73 -18.05 -0.02
C SER A 220 10.32 -17.48 -0.17
N ALA A 221 10.17 -16.21 -0.58
CA ALA A 221 8.86 -15.69 -0.96
C ALA A 221 8.37 -16.38 -2.24
N LYS A 222 7.12 -16.87 -2.19
CA LYS A 222 6.46 -17.57 -3.30
C LYS A 222 5.48 -16.70 -4.05
N THR A 223 4.97 -15.65 -3.44
CA THR A 223 4.01 -14.72 -4.05
C THR A 223 4.43 -13.29 -3.80
N ALA A 224 4.57 -12.50 -4.85
CA ALA A 224 4.72 -11.04 -4.74
C ALA A 224 3.33 -10.39 -4.73
N TRP A 225 3.17 -9.30 -4.00
CA TRP A 225 1.98 -8.46 -4.05
C TRP A 225 2.35 -6.97 -4.05
N LEU A 226 1.48 -6.15 -4.59
CA LEU A 226 1.62 -4.70 -4.59
C LEU A 226 0.26 -4.01 -4.65
N GLN A 227 0.24 -2.71 -4.36
CA GLN A 227 -0.94 -1.86 -4.42
C GLN A 227 -0.64 -0.65 -5.30
N VAL A 228 -1.38 -0.50 -6.40
CA VAL A 228 -1.16 0.52 -7.42
C VAL A 228 -2.45 1.28 -7.72
N SER A 229 -2.37 2.60 -7.82
CA SER A 229 -3.53 3.43 -8.17
C SER A 229 -4.08 3.03 -9.54
N ALA A 230 -5.40 2.96 -9.69
CA ALA A 230 -6.06 2.51 -10.92
C ALA A 230 -5.80 3.45 -12.12
N ASP A 231 -5.48 4.72 -11.85
CA ASP A 231 -5.11 5.74 -12.83
C ASP A 231 -3.60 5.73 -13.21
N ASN A 232 -2.77 4.92 -12.55
CA ASN A 232 -1.34 4.83 -12.83
C ASN A 232 -1.05 3.84 -13.98
N ALA A 233 -1.48 4.19 -15.19
CA ALA A 233 -1.30 3.38 -16.39
C ALA A 233 0.16 2.95 -16.65
N PRO A 234 1.20 3.81 -16.46
CA PRO A 234 2.59 3.39 -16.63
C PRO A 234 3.02 2.28 -15.67
N ALA A 235 2.66 2.38 -14.39
CA ALA A 235 3.01 1.35 -13.40
C ALA A 235 2.21 0.06 -13.65
N LEU A 236 0.92 0.16 -13.97
CA LEU A 236 0.10 -1.00 -14.34
C LEU A 236 0.70 -1.77 -15.53
N ALA A 237 1.11 -1.06 -16.59
CA ALA A 237 1.76 -1.68 -17.74
C ALA A 237 3.07 -2.39 -17.37
N LEU A 238 3.86 -1.82 -16.45
CA LEU A 238 5.05 -2.48 -15.90
C LEU A 238 4.68 -3.76 -15.16
N TYR A 239 3.74 -3.71 -14.21
CA TYR A 239 3.40 -4.85 -13.37
C TYR A 239 2.78 -6.00 -14.17
N VAL A 240 1.92 -5.70 -15.15
CA VAL A 240 1.36 -6.72 -16.06
C VAL A 240 2.47 -7.46 -16.83
N ARG A 241 3.50 -6.74 -17.30
CA ARG A 241 4.66 -7.37 -17.96
C ARG A 241 5.47 -8.27 -17.03
N PHE A 242 5.47 -7.99 -15.73
CA PHE A 242 6.07 -8.82 -14.68
C PHE A 242 5.13 -9.93 -14.19
N GLY A 243 4.06 -10.23 -14.91
CA GLY A 243 3.14 -11.32 -14.59
C GLY A 243 2.21 -11.05 -13.40
N PHE A 244 2.17 -9.81 -12.89
CA PHE A 244 1.20 -9.44 -11.87
C PHE A 244 -0.21 -9.44 -12.45
N ARG A 245 -1.14 -10.00 -11.69
CA ARG A 245 -2.57 -10.05 -12.01
C ARG A 245 -3.38 -9.46 -10.88
N GLU A 246 -4.51 -8.84 -11.21
CA GLU A 246 -5.43 -8.28 -10.24
C GLU A 246 -5.97 -9.36 -9.28
N ALA A 247 -5.80 -9.14 -7.98
CA ALA A 247 -6.39 -9.94 -6.92
C ALA A 247 -7.75 -9.37 -6.51
N TYR A 248 -7.77 -8.08 -6.14
CA TYR A 248 -8.96 -7.30 -5.78
C TYR A 248 -8.67 -5.79 -5.91
N ARG A 249 -9.72 -4.98 -5.79
CA ARG A 249 -9.64 -3.51 -5.73
C ARG A 249 -10.17 -2.99 -4.41
N TYR A 250 -9.78 -1.77 -4.06
CA TYR A 250 -10.38 -1.02 -2.97
C TYR A 250 -10.46 0.46 -3.33
N CYS A 251 -11.44 1.19 -2.76
CA CYS A 251 -11.50 2.65 -2.83
C CYS A 251 -11.54 3.25 -1.41
N TYR A 252 -11.46 4.57 -1.34
CA TYR A 252 -11.70 5.31 -0.10
C TYR A 252 -13.01 6.08 -0.20
N TRP A 253 -13.72 6.17 0.92
CA TRP A 253 -14.89 7.01 1.08
C TRP A 253 -14.55 8.17 1.99
N ARG A 254 -14.93 9.39 1.60
CA ARG A 254 -14.85 10.59 2.42
C ARG A 254 -16.24 11.14 2.74
N PRO A 255 -16.47 11.67 3.95
CA PRO A 255 -17.72 12.34 4.29
C PRO A 255 -17.91 13.59 3.41
N PRO A 256 -19.16 14.07 3.26
CA PRO A 256 -19.40 15.38 2.66
C PRO A 256 -18.66 16.47 3.44
N GLU A 257 -18.20 17.51 2.75
CA GLU A 257 -17.65 18.70 3.41
C GLU A 257 -18.75 19.32 4.29
N ALA A 258 -18.38 19.75 5.50
CA ALA A 258 -19.29 20.52 6.33
C ALA A 258 -19.58 21.84 5.61
N ALA A 259 -20.86 22.14 5.39
CA ALA A 259 -21.32 23.41 4.83
C ALA A 259 -20.96 24.60 5.72
#